data_AF-A0A522YEK7-F1
#
_entry.id   AF-A0A522YEK7-F1
#
_cell.length_a   1.000
_cell.length_b   1.000
_cell.length_c   1.000
_cell.angle_alpha   90.00
_cell.angle_beta   90.00
_cell.angle_gamma   90.00
#
_symmetry.space_group_name_H-M   'P 1'
#
loop_
_entity.id
_entity.type
_entity.pdbx_description
1 polymer ?
#
loop_
_entity_poly.entity_id
_entity_poly.type
_entity_poly.pdbx_seq_one_letter_code
_entity_poly.pdbx_strand_id
1 'polypeptide(L)'
;MVAFNPLVFPTLLAAGALYAAGYRLAEERPALRNRLLAASAVLCLPGLFFLLYYLHLVREPAWYVEFRSLPGVETASALWGLPFGLLAREKPFAGTWQKLRLSLLLVFVPFAKPVLLPLGGAVFNDAWEDGVCLQSTMATCGPCSLATVLTSLGLPATERDVARAAFSAMTGTESWYLLRTARRRGLKARVRASAALSDVSAPAILGVRLGGGAGHFIVLLGAERGRRVLGDPLAGRLLLTDAEFAKAYDFTGWAMEFSRPGDTISR
;
A
#
# COMPACT_ATOMS: atom_id res chain seq x y z
N MET A 1 -9.85 -3.02 18.23
CA MET A 1 -10.66 -2.48 17.11
C MET A 1 -9.91 -2.77 15.82
N VAL A 2 -10.54 -3.45 14.87
CA VAL A 2 -9.95 -3.74 13.56
C VAL A 2 -9.81 -2.44 12.78
N ALA A 3 -8.62 -2.14 12.28
CA ALA A 3 -8.39 -1.00 11.41
C ALA A 3 -8.42 -1.47 9.95
N PHE A 4 -9.51 -1.17 9.24
CA PHE A 4 -9.60 -1.33 7.80
C PHE A 4 -10.02 0.00 7.17
N ASN A 5 -9.81 0.13 5.85
CA ASN A 5 -10.14 1.36 5.14
C ASN A 5 -11.67 1.52 5.03
N PRO A 6 -12.28 2.53 5.69
CA PRO A 6 -13.74 2.67 5.74
C PRO A 6 -14.36 2.98 4.38
N LEU A 7 -13.54 3.36 3.38
CA LEU A 7 -14.00 3.61 2.01
C LEU A 7 -14.56 2.36 1.32
N VAL A 8 -14.35 1.15 1.87
CA VAL A 8 -14.95 -0.08 1.33
C VAL A 8 -16.47 0.03 1.16
N PHE A 9 -17.18 0.59 2.15
CA PHE A 9 -18.64 0.70 2.11
C PHE A 9 -19.16 1.68 1.04
N PRO A 10 -18.74 2.97 1.02
CA PRO A 10 -19.19 3.87 -0.03
C PRO A 10 -18.76 3.42 -1.43
N THR A 11 -17.62 2.72 -1.55
CA THR A 11 -17.17 2.16 -2.84
C THR A 11 -18.10 1.06 -3.34
N LEU A 12 -18.51 0.12 -2.46
CA LEU A 12 -19.46 -0.93 -2.81
C LEU A 12 -20.85 -0.37 -3.16
N LEU A 13 -21.32 0.63 -2.42
CA LEU A 13 -22.58 1.32 -2.73
C LEU A 13 -22.52 2.05 -4.08
N ALA A 14 -21.43 2.77 -4.35
CA ALA A 14 -21.22 3.44 -5.63
C ALA A 14 -21.16 2.43 -6.79
N ALA A 15 -20.51 1.28 -6.60
CA ALA A 15 -20.49 0.21 -7.59
C ALA A 15 -21.89 -0.33 -7.90
N GLY A 16 -22.72 -0.56 -6.87
CA GLY A 16 -24.11 -0.99 -7.05
C GLY A 16 -24.95 0.05 -7.80
N ALA A 17 -24.77 1.33 -7.48
CA ALA A 17 -25.44 2.43 -8.19
C ALA A 17 -25.00 2.51 -9.67
N LEU A 18 -23.69 2.39 -9.95
CA LEU A 18 -23.15 2.37 -11.31
C LEU A 18 -23.62 1.15 -12.10
N TYR A 19 -23.74 0.00 -11.45
CA TYR A 19 -24.32 -1.20 -12.05
C TYR A 19 -25.78 -0.98 -12.44
N ALA A 20 -26.60 -0.43 -11.54
CA ALA A 20 -28.00 -0.12 -11.82
C ALA A 20 -28.13 0.91 -12.97
N ALA A 21 -27.27 1.93 -12.99
CA ALA A 21 -27.22 2.91 -14.06
C ALA A 21 -26.84 2.27 -15.41
N GLY A 22 -25.80 1.44 -15.44
CA GLY A 22 -25.41 0.68 -16.63
C GLY A 22 -26.52 -0.24 -17.14
N TYR A 23 -27.22 -0.91 -16.23
CA TYR A 23 -28.36 -1.79 -16.55
C TYR A 23 -29.49 -1.03 -17.25
N ARG A 24 -29.87 0.15 -16.72
CA ARG A 24 -30.90 1.01 -17.32
C ARG A 24 -30.46 1.61 -18.65
N LEU A 25 -29.23 2.11 -18.73
CA LEU A 25 -28.70 2.70 -19.97
C LEU A 25 -28.62 1.70 -21.12
N ALA A 26 -28.33 0.42 -20.83
CA ALA A 26 -28.33 -0.63 -21.83
C ALA A 26 -29.72 -0.88 -22.44
N GLU A 27 -30.79 -0.61 -21.67
CA GLU A 27 -32.18 -0.71 -22.12
C GLU A 27 -32.64 0.54 -22.86
N GLU A 28 -32.40 1.72 -22.27
CA GLU A 28 -32.88 2.99 -22.81
C GLU A 28 -32.10 3.43 -24.07
N ARG A 29 -30.81 3.11 -24.16
CA ARG A 29 -29.91 3.63 -25.21
C ARG A 29 -28.99 2.53 -25.77
N PRO A 30 -29.54 1.48 -26.42
CA PRO A 30 -28.75 0.36 -26.93
C PRO A 30 -27.68 0.79 -27.96
N ALA A 31 -27.94 1.84 -28.74
CA ALA A 31 -26.98 2.38 -29.72
C ALA A 31 -25.70 2.95 -29.08
N LEU A 32 -25.76 3.43 -27.83
CA LEU A 32 -24.61 3.97 -27.11
C LEU A 32 -23.84 2.92 -26.31
N ARG A 33 -24.44 1.74 -26.10
CA ARG A 33 -23.90 0.70 -25.22
C ARG A 33 -22.44 0.38 -25.50
N ASN A 34 -22.08 0.10 -26.76
CA ASN A 34 -20.72 -0.29 -27.12
C ASN A 34 -19.70 0.83 -26.90
N ARG A 35 -20.10 2.09 -27.12
CA ARG A 35 -19.25 3.26 -26.84
C ARG A 35 -19.04 3.43 -25.33
N LEU A 36 -20.10 3.26 -24.55
CA LEU A 36 -20.03 3.31 -23.08
C LEU A 36 -19.19 2.16 -22.51
N LEU A 37 -19.30 0.96 -23.08
CA LEU A 37 -18.44 -0.17 -22.71
C LEU A 37 -16.97 0.15 -22.98
N ALA A 38 -16.63 0.64 -24.18
CA ALA A 38 -15.27 1.03 -24.51
C ALA A 38 -14.73 2.12 -23.57
N ALA A 39 -15.52 3.15 -23.28
CA ALA A 39 -15.16 4.20 -22.33
C ALA A 39 -14.96 3.64 -20.91
N SER A 40 -15.87 2.78 -20.45
CA SER A 40 -15.80 2.17 -19.11
C SER A 40 -14.60 1.25 -18.95
N ALA A 41 -14.16 0.57 -20.01
CA ALA A 41 -12.96 -0.27 -19.97
C ALA A 41 -11.70 0.54 -19.65
N VAL A 42 -11.56 1.74 -20.23
CA VAL A 42 -10.47 2.67 -19.93
C VAL A 42 -10.57 3.18 -18.49
N LEU A 43 -11.78 3.55 -18.04
CA LEU A 43 -12.02 4.03 -16.69
C LEU A 43 -11.77 2.97 -15.61
N CYS A 44 -11.91 1.68 -15.94
CA CYS A 44 -11.63 0.58 -15.02
C CYS A 44 -10.14 0.23 -14.88
N LEU A 45 -9.24 0.87 -15.66
CA LEU A 45 -7.80 0.57 -15.62
C LEU A 45 -7.20 0.64 -14.21
N PRO A 46 -7.48 1.67 -13.37
CA PRO A 46 -7.10 1.67 -11.95
C PRO A 46 -7.49 0.39 -11.20
N GLY A 47 -8.76 -0.01 -11.30
CA GLY A 47 -9.30 -1.20 -10.65
C GLY A 47 -8.66 -2.49 -11.17
N LEU A 48 -8.37 -2.56 -12.48
CA LEU A 48 -7.64 -3.67 -13.08
C LEU A 48 -6.23 -3.77 -12.53
N PHE A 49 -5.50 -2.65 -12.40
CA PHE A 49 -4.17 -2.66 -11.79
C PHE A 49 -4.17 -3.08 -10.31
N PHE A 50 -5.27 -2.85 -9.58
CA PHE A 50 -5.40 -3.41 -8.23
C PHE A 50 -5.48 -4.93 -8.29
N LEU A 51 -6.33 -5.49 -9.16
CA LEU A 51 -6.44 -6.94 -9.36
C LEU A 51 -5.10 -7.56 -9.77
N LEU A 52 -4.43 -7.00 -10.77
CA LEU A 52 -3.16 -7.53 -11.27
C LEU A 52 -2.06 -7.55 -10.20
N TYR A 53 -2.05 -6.56 -9.29
CA TYR A 53 -1.16 -6.57 -8.12
C TYR A 53 -1.45 -7.74 -7.18
N TYR A 54 -2.73 -7.95 -6.83
CA TYR A 54 -3.12 -9.04 -5.92
C TYR A 54 -2.94 -10.43 -6.54
N LEU A 55 -2.94 -10.52 -7.87
CA LEU A 55 -2.55 -11.73 -8.61
C LEU A 55 -1.02 -11.87 -8.76
N HIS A 56 -0.23 -10.95 -8.19
CA HIS A 56 1.23 -10.92 -8.28
C HIS A 56 1.77 -10.84 -9.72
N LEU A 57 0.97 -10.35 -10.67
CA LEU A 57 1.37 -10.16 -12.07
C LEU A 57 2.13 -8.85 -12.29
N VAL A 58 1.96 -7.89 -11.38
CA VAL A 58 2.67 -6.61 -11.38
C VAL A 58 3.52 -6.55 -10.11
N ARG A 59 4.83 -6.30 -10.28
CA ARG A 59 5.74 -6.01 -9.15
C ARG A 59 5.31 -4.68 -8.49
N GLU A 60 5.95 -4.24 -7.41
CA GLU A 60 5.68 -2.92 -6.79
C GLU A 60 6.63 -1.83 -7.33
N PRO A 61 6.49 -1.31 -8.58
CA PRO A 61 7.33 -0.21 -9.03
C PRO A 61 6.96 1.06 -8.26
N ALA A 62 7.94 1.97 -8.14
CA ALA A 62 7.77 3.22 -7.40
C ALA A 62 6.51 4.01 -7.81
N TRP A 63 6.27 4.15 -9.12
CA TRP A 63 5.09 4.87 -9.62
C TRP A 63 3.76 4.25 -9.17
N TYR A 64 3.71 2.93 -9.01
CA TYR A 64 2.49 2.25 -8.58
C TYR A 64 2.22 2.49 -7.10
N VAL A 65 3.26 2.43 -6.26
CA VAL A 65 3.16 2.77 -4.84
C VAL A 65 2.74 4.23 -4.66
N GLU A 66 3.31 5.14 -5.45
CA GLU A 66 2.92 6.55 -5.48
C GLU A 66 1.45 6.74 -5.85
N PHE A 67 1.02 6.15 -6.97
CA PHE A 67 -0.36 6.16 -7.41
C PHE A 67 -1.32 5.60 -6.34
N ARG A 68 -0.99 4.43 -5.78
CA ARG A 68 -1.79 3.78 -4.73
C ARG A 68 -1.81 4.56 -3.42
N SER A 69 -0.87 5.47 -3.19
CA SER A 69 -0.87 6.29 -1.97
C SER A 69 -1.84 7.46 -2.02
N LEU A 70 -2.36 7.82 -3.20
CA LEU A 70 -3.34 8.90 -3.35
C LEU A 70 -4.59 8.61 -2.49
N PRO A 71 -5.03 9.55 -1.63
CA PRO A 71 -6.21 9.34 -0.81
C PRO A 71 -7.45 9.04 -1.65
N GLY A 72 -8.13 7.95 -1.32
CA GLY A 72 -9.38 7.57 -1.99
C GLY A 72 -9.20 6.88 -3.34
N VAL A 73 -7.97 6.63 -3.82
CA VAL A 73 -7.75 5.97 -5.11
C VAL A 73 -8.43 4.60 -5.20
N GLU A 74 -8.62 3.92 -4.07
CA GLU A 74 -9.33 2.64 -4.03
C GLU A 74 -10.79 2.77 -4.49
N THR A 75 -11.43 3.94 -4.38
CA THR A 75 -12.83 4.14 -4.81
C THR A 75 -12.99 4.05 -6.32
N ALA A 76 -11.90 4.17 -7.09
CA ALA A 76 -11.92 3.96 -8.54
C ALA A 76 -12.32 2.51 -8.91
N SER A 77 -12.19 1.54 -8.00
CA SER A 77 -12.69 0.18 -8.24
C SER A 77 -14.21 0.13 -8.41
N ALA A 78 -14.97 1.11 -7.87
CA ALA A 78 -16.42 1.19 -8.06
C ALA A 78 -16.83 1.27 -9.55
N LEU A 79 -15.93 1.74 -10.42
CA LEU A 79 -16.17 1.88 -11.85
C LEU A 79 -16.46 0.54 -12.54
N TRP A 80 -16.05 -0.58 -11.95
CA TRP A 80 -16.46 -1.92 -12.37
C TRP A 80 -17.97 -2.15 -12.34
N GLY A 81 -18.74 -1.35 -11.60
CA GLY A 81 -20.20 -1.43 -11.61
C GLY A 81 -20.78 -1.20 -13.00
N LEU A 82 -20.32 -0.16 -13.70
CA LEU A 82 -20.89 0.30 -14.96
C LEU A 82 -20.80 -0.74 -16.11
N PRO A 83 -19.62 -1.30 -16.47
CA PRO A 83 -19.54 -2.27 -17.56
C PRO A 83 -20.34 -3.54 -17.25
N PHE A 84 -20.32 -4.02 -16.01
CA PHE A 84 -21.11 -5.19 -15.61
C PHE A 84 -22.62 -4.92 -15.67
N GLY A 85 -23.05 -3.70 -15.37
CA GLY A 85 -24.42 -3.23 -15.58
C GLY A 85 -24.81 -3.20 -17.06
N LEU A 86 -23.95 -2.65 -17.91
CA LEU A 86 -24.18 -2.56 -19.36
C LEU A 86 -24.27 -3.96 -20.02
N LEU A 87 -23.50 -4.93 -19.52
CA LEU A 87 -23.51 -6.32 -20.00
C LEU A 87 -24.57 -7.19 -19.31
N ALA A 88 -25.30 -6.68 -18.32
CA ALA A 88 -26.11 -7.47 -17.40
C ALA A 88 -27.17 -8.36 -18.07
N ARG A 89 -27.69 -7.92 -19.23
CA ARG A 89 -28.74 -8.61 -20.01
C ARG A 89 -28.21 -9.62 -21.04
N GLU A 90 -26.90 -9.66 -21.27
CA GLU A 90 -26.30 -10.56 -22.27
C GLU A 90 -26.30 -12.01 -21.79
N LYS A 91 -26.98 -12.90 -22.52
CA LYS A 91 -27.21 -14.28 -22.09
C LYS A 91 -26.01 -15.26 -22.14
N PRO A 92 -24.99 -15.13 -23.00
CA PRO A 92 -24.02 -16.23 -23.12
C PRO A 92 -23.03 -16.32 -21.95
N PHE A 93 -22.84 -15.24 -21.18
CA PHE A 93 -21.73 -15.18 -20.21
C PHE A 93 -22.12 -15.53 -18.77
N ALA A 94 -23.22 -14.96 -18.26
CA ALA A 94 -23.69 -15.15 -16.88
C ALA A 94 -25.07 -14.49 -16.68
N GLY A 95 -25.85 -14.94 -15.70
CA GLY A 95 -27.06 -14.24 -15.29
C GLY A 95 -26.80 -12.87 -14.67
N THR A 96 -27.82 -12.01 -14.62
CA THR A 96 -27.74 -10.63 -14.12
C THR A 96 -27.16 -10.57 -12.70
N TRP A 97 -27.69 -11.39 -11.77
CA TRP A 97 -27.21 -11.42 -10.39
C TRP A 97 -25.76 -11.90 -10.24
N GLN A 98 -25.33 -12.85 -11.07
CA GLN A 98 -23.95 -13.31 -11.09
C GLN A 98 -23.00 -12.19 -11.52
N LYS A 99 -23.36 -11.40 -12.54
CA LYS A 99 -22.57 -10.25 -12.99
C LYS A 99 -22.47 -9.17 -11.91
N LEU A 100 -23.56 -8.90 -11.18
CA LEU A 100 -23.51 -7.99 -10.04
C LEU A 100 -22.54 -8.49 -8.96
N ARG A 101 -22.63 -9.78 -8.58
CA ARG A 101 -21.73 -10.39 -7.59
C ARG A 101 -20.27 -10.32 -8.02
N LEU A 102 -19.97 -10.63 -9.29
CA LEU A 102 -18.62 -10.53 -9.85
C LEU A 102 -18.10 -9.09 -9.82
N SER A 103 -18.94 -8.11 -10.17
CA SER A 103 -18.59 -6.69 -10.07
C SER A 103 -18.25 -6.30 -8.64
N LEU A 104 -19.10 -6.63 -7.66
CA LEU A 104 -18.86 -6.33 -6.25
C LEU A 104 -17.60 -7.03 -5.70
N LEU A 105 -17.32 -8.26 -6.15
CA LEU A 105 -16.10 -8.98 -5.80
C LEU A 105 -14.85 -8.25 -6.29
N LEU A 106 -14.83 -7.81 -7.56
CA LEU A 106 -13.72 -7.02 -8.13
C LEU A 106 -13.53 -5.68 -7.41
N VAL A 107 -14.63 -5.03 -7.03
CA VAL A 107 -14.63 -3.78 -6.27
C VAL A 107 -13.99 -3.96 -4.89
N PHE A 108 -14.20 -5.13 -4.27
CA PHE A 108 -13.72 -5.46 -2.93
C PHE A 108 -12.22 -5.78 -2.86
N VAL A 109 -11.61 -6.25 -3.96
CA VAL A 109 -10.18 -6.63 -4.04
C VAL A 109 -9.21 -5.68 -3.32
N PRO A 110 -9.21 -4.35 -3.55
CA PRO A 110 -8.27 -3.44 -2.89
C PRO A 110 -8.40 -3.38 -1.36
N PHE A 111 -9.53 -3.83 -0.80
CA PHE A 111 -9.85 -3.84 0.62
C PHE A 111 -9.74 -5.21 1.27
N ALA A 112 -9.52 -6.27 0.47
CA ALA A 112 -9.69 -7.65 0.93
C ALA A 112 -8.79 -8.01 2.10
N LYS A 113 -7.49 -7.67 2.05
CA LYS A 113 -6.51 -8.06 3.07
C LYS A 113 -6.87 -7.55 4.49
N PRO A 114 -7.03 -6.24 4.74
CA PRO A 114 -7.34 -5.76 6.10
C PRO A 114 -8.71 -6.20 6.61
N VAL A 115 -9.67 -6.48 5.72
CA VAL A 115 -11.01 -6.92 6.08
C VAL A 115 -11.05 -8.41 6.41
N LEU A 116 -10.43 -9.25 5.57
CA LEU A 116 -10.46 -10.71 5.72
C LEU A 116 -9.42 -11.22 6.73
N LEU A 117 -8.26 -10.55 6.82
CA LEU A 117 -7.13 -10.94 7.67
C LEU A 117 -6.70 -9.79 8.57
N PRO A 118 -7.59 -9.32 9.47
CA PRO A 118 -7.33 -8.14 10.28
C PRO A 118 -6.23 -8.38 11.30
N LEU A 119 -5.36 -7.39 11.51
CA LEU A 119 -4.35 -7.41 12.58
C LEU A 119 -4.96 -7.17 14.00
N GLY A 120 -6.29 -7.06 14.11
CA GLY A 120 -6.98 -6.55 15.31
C GLY A 120 -6.81 -7.35 16.61
N GLY A 121 -6.31 -8.59 16.54
CA GLY A 121 -5.97 -9.43 17.70
C GLY A 121 -4.49 -9.37 18.12
N ALA A 122 -3.64 -8.62 17.41
CA ALA A 122 -2.23 -8.50 17.75
C ALA A 122 -2.03 -7.75 19.07
N VAL A 123 -1.12 -8.26 19.90
CA VAL A 123 -0.60 -7.56 21.08
C VAL A 123 0.56 -6.69 20.62
N PHE A 124 0.37 -5.37 20.72
CA PHE A 124 1.42 -4.39 20.45
C PHE A 124 2.14 -4.07 21.75
N ASN A 125 3.43 -4.39 21.80
CA ASN A 125 4.31 -4.07 22.91
C ASN A 125 4.79 -2.61 22.85
N ASP A 126 4.69 -1.97 21.68
CA ASP A 126 5.14 -0.60 21.43
C ASP A 126 6.57 -0.39 21.97
N ALA A 127 7.43 -1.41 21.78
CA ALA A 127 8.78 -1.47 22.34
C ALA A 127 9.77 -0.64 21.52
N TRP A 128 10.75 -0.04 22.21
CA TRP A 128 11.78 0.81 21.63
C TRP A 128 13.14 0.46 22.18
N GLU A 129 14.15 0.49 21.32
CA GLU A 129 15.56 0.32 21.69
C GLU A 129 16.40 1.30 20.89
N ASP A 130 17.18 2.13 21.58
CA ASP A 130 18.09 3.13 20.97
C ASP A 130 17.47 3.99 19.85
N GLY A 131 16.20 4.40 20.06
CA GLY A 131 15.46 5.23 19.10
C GLY A 131 14.86 4.46 17.91
N VAL A 132 14.88 3.13 17.93
CA VAL A 132 14.28 2.24 16.93
C VAL A 132 13.08 1.53 17.53
N CYS A 133 11.97 1.54 16.82
CA CYS A 133 10.76 0.80 17.19
C CYS A 133 10.93 -0.68 16.84
N LEU A 134 10.68 -1.57 17.82
CA LEU A 134 10.75 -3.01 17.64
C LEU A 134 9.37 -3.57 17.27
N GLN A 135 9.34 -4.52 16.32
CA GLN A 135 8.08 -5.12 15.87
C GLN A 135 7.57 -6.17 16.86
N SER A 136 6.27 -6.11 17.17
CA SER A 136 5.59 -7.10 18.00
C SER A 136 5.07 -8.29 17.20
N THR A 137 4.96 -8.16 15.87
CA THR A 137 4.43 -9.22 14.99
C THR A 137 5.21 -9.30 13.69
N MET A 138 5.10 -10.41 12.95
CA MET A 138 5.70 -10.55 11.61
C MET A 138 5.14 -9.56 10.58
N ALA A 139 3.98 -8.95 10.83
CA ALA A 139 3.31 -8.05 9.91
C ALA A 139 3.68 -6.57 10.09
N THR A 140 4.42 -6.23 11.15
CA THR A 140 4.58 -4.85 11.63
C THR A 140 5.97 -4.24 11.40
N CYS A 141 6.86 -4.92 10.65
CA CYS A 141 8.16 -4.34 10.25
C CYS A 141 8.01 -2.97 9.55
N GLY A 142 7.04 -2.83 8.64
CA GLY A 142 6.72 -1.56 7.97
C GLY A 142 6.24 -0.48 8.94
N PRO A 143 5.19 -0.73 9.75
CA PRO A 143 4.75 0.17 10.81
C PRO A 143 5.85 0.62 11.77
N CYS A 144 6.69 -0.29 12.28
CA CYS A 144 7.82 0.05 13.15
C CYS A 144 8.88 0.87 12.42
N SER A 145 9.19 0.54 11.16
CA SER A 145 10.11 1.32 10.34
C SER A 145 9.61 2.76 10.16
N LEU A 146 8.32 2.94 9.86
CA LEU A 146 7.75 4.27 9.72
C LEU A 146 7.63 5.00 11.08
N ALA A 147 7.31 4.31 12.17
CA ALA A 147 7.32 4.90 13.51
C ALA A 147 8.72 5.42 13.89
N THR A 148 9.76 4.64 13.56
CA THR A 148 11.18 5.01 13.74
C THR A 148 11.53 6.25 12.94
N VAL A 149 11.16 6.31 11.65
CA VAL A 149 11.38 7.50 10.79
C VAL A 149 10.63 8.73 11.32
N LEU A 150 9.36 8.59 11.69
CA LEU A 150 8.56 9.69 12.22
C LEU A 150 9.23 10.26 13.48
N THR A 151 9.62 9.38 14.40
CA THR A 151 10.23 9.76 15.68
C THR A 151 11.61 10.39 15.48
N SER A 152 12.45 9.87 14.58
CA SER A 152 13.76 10.48 14.26
C SER A 152 13.62 11.87 13.64
N LEU A 153 12.50 12.15 12.97
CA LEU A 153 12.15 13.46 12.44
C LEU A 153 11.38 14.33 13.45
N GLY A 154 11.25 13.91 14.71
CA GLY A 154 10.61 14.69 15.79
C GLY A 154 9.08 14.61 15.82
N LEU A 155 8.49 13.62 15.16
CA LEU A 155 7.06 13.31 15.19
C LEU A 155 6.82 12.01 15.97
N PRO A 156 6.47 12.05 17.26
CA PRO A 156 6.22 10.84 18.04
C PRO A 156 5.17 9.94 17.39
N ALA A 157 5.49 8.65 17.29
CA ALA A 157 4.58 7.64 16.77
C ALA A 157 4.89 6.30 17.44
N THR A 158 3.87 5.45 17.61
CA THR A 158 4.02 4.07 18.11
C THR A 158 3.80 3.05 16.99
N GLU A 159 4.23 1.80 17.19
CA GLU A 159 3.93 0.70 16.27
C GLU A 159 2.42 0.60 16.04
N ARG A 160 1.64 0.60 17.13
CA ARG A 160 0.18 0.51 17.12
C ARG A 160 -0.47 1.62 16.31
N ASP A 161 -0.04 2.87 16.51
CA ASP A 161 -0.64 4.02 15.83
C ASP A 161 -0.40 3.97 14.33
N VAL A 162 0.82 3.60 13.92
CA VAL A 162 1.16 3.50 12.50
C VAL A 162 0.47 2.29 11.86
N ALA A 163 0.45 1.13 12.52
CA ALA A 163 -0.20 -0.07 12.00
C ALA A 163 -1.70 0.15 11.76
N ARG A 164 -2.37 0.84 12.69
CA ARG A 164 -3.78 1.23 12.53
C ARG A 164 -3.97 2.23 11.40
N ALA A 165 -3.15 3.28 11.35
CA ALA A 165 -3.26 4.30 10.31
C ALA A 165 -2.99 3.74 8.90
N ALA A 166 -2.10 2.76 8.79
CA ALA A 166 -1.72 2.10 7.55
C ALA A 166 -2.58 0.88 7.20
N PHE A 167 -3.64 0.59 7.97
CA PHE A 167 -4.54 -0.55 7.74
C PHE A 167 -3.80 -1.89 7.63
N SER A 168 -2.80 -2.11 8.48
CA SER A 168 -1.99 -3.33 8.48
C SER A 168 -2.86 -4.59 8.64
N ALA A 169 -2.52 -5.63 7.88
CA ALA A 169 -3.17 -6.94 7.90
C ALA A 169 -2.22 -8.00 8.49
N MET A 170 -2.72 -9.18 8.81
CA MET A 170 -1.89 -10.29 9.30
C MET A 170 -0.78 -10.71 8.31
N THR A 171 -0.98 -10.45 7.02
CA THR A 171 -0.02 -10.76 5.95
C THR A 171 1.03 -9.66 5.73
N GLY A 172 1.02 -8.60 6.53
CA GLY A 172 1.92 -7.45 6.38
C GLY A 172 1.20 -6.13 6.13
N THR A 173 1.97 -5.12 5.77
CA THR A 173 1.48 -3.76 5.52
C THR A 173 1.90 -3.30 4.14
N GLU A 174 0.94 -2.84 3.36
CA GLU A 174 1.15 -2.36 2.01
C GLU A 174 1.93 -1.03 2.02
N SER A 175 2.96 -0.97 1.19
CA SER A 175 3.90 0.16 1.12
C SER A 175 3.22 1.50 0.86
N TRP A 176 2.16 1.54 0.05
CA TRP A 176 1.42 2.78 -0.24
C TRP A 176 0.62 3.31 0.96
N TYR A 177 0.18 2.44 1.88
CA TYR A 177 -0.49 2.88 3.10
C TYR A 177 0.50 3.46 4.11
N LEU A 178 1.73 2.96 4.15
CA LEU A 178 2.83 3.59 4.88
C LEU A 178 3.13 4.98 4.30
N LEU A 179 3.29 5.07 2.97
CA LEU A 179 3.53 6.34 2.27
C LEU A 179 2.41 7.36 2.53
N ARG A 180 1.15 6.94 2.41
CA ARG A 180 -0.03 7.77 2.71
C ARG A 180 -0.05 8.21 4.18
N THR A 181 0.34 7.34 5.10
CA THR A 181 0.40 7.63 6.54
C THR A 181 1.47 8.65 6.85
N ALA A 182 2.68 8.51 6.29
CA ALA A 182 3.75 9.50 6.42
C ALA A 182 3.31 10.88 5.94
N ARG A 183 2.68 10.95 4.76
CA ARG A 183 2.15 12.20 4.18
C ARG A 183 1.07 12.84 5.05
N ARG A 184 0.13 12.05 5.58
CA ARG A 184 -0.90 12.54 6.53
C ARG A 184 -0.32 13.05 7.85
N ARG A 185 0.84 12.55 8.27
CA ARG A 185 1.59 13.04 9.43
C ARG A 185 2.46 14.27 9.10
N GLY A 186 2.35 14.81 7.88
CA GLY A 186 3.02 16.03 7.47
C GLY A 186 4.42 15.83 6.90
N LEU A 187 4.89 14.60 6.66
CA LEU A 187 6.18 14.40 5.99
C LEU A 187 6.05 14.53 4.47
N LYS A 188 7.11 15.05 3.83
CA LYS A 188 7.33 14.79 2.41
C LYS A 188 7.94 13.39 2.29
N ALA A 189 7.30 12.53 1.52
CA ALA A 189 7.74 11.16 1.33
C ALA A 189 7.64 10.78 -0.14
N ARG A 190 8.59 9.99 -0.66
CA ARG A 190 8.58 9.50 -2.03
C ARG A 190 9.19 8.11 -2.14
N VAL A 191 8.77 7.34 -3.13
CA VAL A 191 9.37 6.02 -3.41
C VAL A 191 10.32 6.13 -4.60
N ARG A 192 11.48 5.50 -4.50
CA ARG A 192 12.46 5.40 -5.60
C ARG A 192 12.94 3.97 -5.77
N ALA A 193 13.23 3.62 -7.02
CA ALA A 193 14.12 2.52 -7.32
C ALA A 193 15.55 3.06 -7.27
N SER A 194 16.42 2.40 -6.51
CA SER A 194 17.83 2.75 -6.37
C SER A 194 18.69 1.53 -6.72
N ALA A 195 19.74 1.74 -7.52
CA ALA A 195 20.67 0.65 -7.84
C ALA A 195 21.57 0.29 -6.65
N ALA A 196 21.93 1.30 -5.85
CA ALA A 196 22.81 1.12 -4.69
C ALA A 196 22.25 1.81 -3.45
N LEU A 197 22.66 1.33 -2.28
CA LEU A 197 22.34 1.96 -1.00
C LEU A 197 22.95 3.36 -0.88
N SER A 198 24.09 3.61 -1.54
CA SER A 198 24.76 4.90 -1.57
C SER A 198 23.90 6.04 -2.10
N ASP A 199 22.95 5.73 -2.98
CA ASP A 199 22.15 6.72 -3.68
C ASP A 199 20.85 7.06 -2.92
N VAL A 200 20.60 6.37 -1.81
CA VAL A 200 19.41 6.57 -0.98
C VAL A 200 19.65 7.66 0.06
N SER A 201 18.78 8.66 0.08
CA SER A 201 18.85 9.77 1.03
C SER A 201 18.19 9.40 2.36
N ALA A 202 18.92 9.56 3.47
CA ALA A 202 18.38 9.33 4.81
C ALA A 202 17.55 10.54 5.34
N PRO A 203 16.51 10.31 6.17
CA PRO A 203 16.02 9.00 6.58
C PRO A 203 15.18 8.33 5.48
N ALA A 204 15.32 7.01 5.35
CA ALA A 204 14.58 6.21 4.38
C ALA A 204 14.18 4.85 4.94
N ILE A 205 13.06 4.30 4.49
CA ILE A 205 12.71 2.88 4.66
C ILE A 205 13.25 2.13 3.45
N LEU A 206 14.02 1.07 3.69
CA LEU A 206 14.60 0.21 2.68
C LEU A 206 13.83 -1.10 2.60
N GLY A 207 13.58 -1.58 1.39
CA GLY A 207 13.13 -2.94 1.15
C GLY A 207 14.34 -3.86 1.06
N VAL A 208 14.41 -4.86 1.95
CA VAL A 208 15.46 -5.87 1.96
C VAL A 208 14.87 -7.28 1.97
N ARG A 209 15.69 -8.29 1.67
CA ARG A 209 15.38 -9.68 1.99
C ARG A 209 16.29 -10.18 3.09
N LEU A 210 15.70 -10.93 4.02
CA LEU A 210 16.42 -11.66 5.06
C LEU A 210 16.93 -13.00 4.51
N GLY A 211 17.81 -13.66 5.29
CA GLY A 211 18.18 -15.06 5.04
C GLY A 211 16.94 -15.93 4.91
N GLY A 212 16.83 -16.69 3.80
CA GLY A 212 15.62 -17.45 3.45
C GLY A 212 14.65 -16.74 2.50
N GLY A 213 14.96 -15.51 2.07
CA GLY A 213 14.25 -14.81 0.98
C GLY A 213 12.99 -14.04 1.41
N ALA A 214 12.66 -14.02 2.69
CA ALA A 214 11.54 -13.25 3.23
C ALA A 214 11.79 -11.74 3.08
N GLY A 215 10.80 -11.02 2.55
CA GLY A 215 10.86 -9.57 2.43
C GLY A 215 10.74 -8.89 3.80
N HIS A 216 11.49 -7.82 4.01
CA HIS A 216 11.56 -7.07 5.26
C HIS A 216 11.77 -5.59 5.01
N PHE A 217 11.34 -4.76 5.96
CA PHE A 217 11.59 -3.31 5.95
C PHE A 217 12.49 -2.93 7.12
N ILE A 218 13.52 -2.15 6.81
CA ILE A 218 14.44 -1.54 7.77
C ILE A 218 14.59 -0.05 7.46
N VAL A 219 15.17 0.70 8.38
CA VAL A 219 15.36 2.15 8.24
C VAL A 219 16.83 2.48 8.04
N LEU A 220 17.15 3.28 7.03
CA LEU A 220 18.39 4.04 6.97
C LEU A 220 18.18 5.37 7.70
N LEU A 221 18.81 5.52 8.86
CA LEU A 221 18.70 6.74 9.70
C LEU A 221 19.74 7.80 9.32
N GLY A 222 20.89 7.39 8.80
CA GLY A 222 21.98 8.29 8.42
C GLY A 222 23.32 7.58 8.35
N ALA A 223 24.38 8.34 8.61
CA ALA A 223 25.74 7.82 8.70
C ALA A 223 26.48 8.42 9.90
N GLU A 224 27.31 7.60 10.54
CA GLU A 224 28.13 7.98 11.69
C GLU A 224 29.52 7.36 11.53
N ARG A 225 30.58 8.19 11.55
CA ARG A 225 31.98 7.74 11.48
C ARG A 225 32.27 6.77 10.32
N GLY A 226 31.69 7.03 9.15
CA GLY A 226 31.85 6.20 7.95
C GLY A 226 31.04 4.89 7.95
N ARG A 227 30.17 4.68 8.94
CA ARG A 227 29.22 3.56 9.01
C ARG A 227 27.79 4.05 8.78
N ARG A 228 26.94 3.18 8.25
CA ARG A 228 25.50 3.41 8.11
C ARG A 228 24.82 3.19 9.45
N VAL A 229 23.95 4.12 9.82
CA VAL A 229 23.07 3.96 10.99
C VAL A 229 21.75 3.37 10.49
N LEU A 230 21.44 2.16 10.93
CA LEU A 230 20.23 1.45 10.54
C LEU A 230 19.33 1.24 11.75
N GLY A 231 18.02 1.22 11.51
CA GLY A 231 17.02 0.73 12.46
C GLY A 231 16.34 -0.49 11.90
N ASP A 232 16.63 -1.66 12.44
CA ASP A 232 15.95 -2.91 12.09
C ASP A 232 14.86 -3.20 13.14
N PRO A 233 13.58 -3.26 12.75
CA PRO A 233 12.50 -3.62 13.68
C PRO A 233 12.68 -4.96 14.41
N LEU A 234 13.56 -5.85 13.94
CA LEU A 234 13.90 -7.13 14.60
C LEU A 234 15.12 -7.05 15.53
N ALA A 235 16.03 -6.11 15.30
CA ALA A 235 17.35 -6.10 15.95
C ALA A 235 17.73 -4.75 16.59
N GLY A 236 16.86 -3.74 16.52
CA GLY A 236 17.12 -2.41 17.07
C GLY A 236 18.07 -1.59 16.21
N ARG A 237 18.88 -0.74 16.86
CA ARG A 237 19.81 0.17 16.18
C ARG A 237 21.10 -0.55 15.82
N LEU A 238 21.50 -0.48 14.55
CA LEU A 238 22.71 -1.10 14.02
C LEU A 238 23.65 -0.06 13.40
N LEU A 239 24.95 -0.29 13.54
CA LEU A 239 26.03 0.52 12.96
C LEU A 239 26.89 -0.35 12.05
N LEU A 240 26.56 -0.38 10.76
CA LEU A 240 27.17 -1.30 9.79
C LEU A 240 28.00 -0.56 8.75
N THR A 241 29.11 -1.15 8.35
CA THR A 241 29.78 -0.84 7.09
C THR A 241 28.96 -1.35 5.91
N ASP A 242 29.21 -0.85 4.70
CA ASP A 242 28.51 -1.31 3.49
C ASP A 242 28.75 -2.82 3.23
N ALA A 243 29.92 -3.36 3.60
CA ALA A 243 30.23 -4.79 3.50
C ALA A 243 29.45 -5.64 4.53
N GLU A 244 29.32 -5.18 5.77
CA GLU A 244 28.50 -5.84 6.79
C GLU A 244 27.02 -5.81 6.42
N PHE A 245 26.55 -4.69 5.87
CA PHE A 245 25.18 -4.57 5.36
C PHE A 245 24.91 -5.60 4.25
N ALA A 246 25.77 -5.68 3.23
CA ALA A 246 25.61 -6.62 2.13
C ALA A 246 25.69 -8.10 2.55
N LYS A 247 26.35 -8.39 3.68
CA LYS A 247 26.39 -9.73 4.27
C LYS A 247 25.10 -10.06 5.04
N ALA A 248 24.51 -9.08 5.72
CA ALA A 248 23.33 -9.25 6.54
C ALA A 248 22.01 -9.19 5.75
N TYR A 249 21.96 -8.38 4.68
CA TYR A 249 20.74 -8.06 3.95
C TYR A 249 20.95 -8.10 2.44
N ASP A 250 19.95 -8.61 1.71
CA ASP A 250 19.84 -8.44 0.25
C ASP A 250 18.98 -7.20 -0.04
N PHE A 251 19.60 -6.09 -0.44
CA PHE A 251 18.89 -4.86 -0.78
C PHE A 251 18.13 -5.01 -2.10
N THR A 252 16.82 -4.81 -2.06
CA THR A 252 15.95 -5.02 -3.23
C THR A 252 16.03 -3.92 -4.28
N GLY A 253 16.77 -2.84 -3.99
CA GLY A 253 16.77 -1.63 -4.81
C GLY A 253 15.52 -0.76 -4.63
N TRP A 254 14.72 -1.01 -3.59
CA TRP A 254 13.53 -0.24 -3.27
C TRP A 254 13.75 0.60 -2.02
N ALA A 255 13.46 1.90 -2.09
CA ALA A 255 13.54 2.81 -0.96
C ALA A 255 12.35 3.79 -0.93
N MET A 256 11.87 4.09 0.27
CA MET A 256 10.96 5.20 0.55
C MET A 256 11.73 6.25 1.34
N GLU A 257 11.93 7.43 0.76
CA GLU A 257 12.72 8.51 1.35
C GLU A 257 11.80 9.56 1.98
N PHE A 258 12.24 10.15 3.08
CA PHE A 258 11.44 11.08 3.88
C PHE A 258 12.21 12.38 4.17
N SER A 259 11.47 13.47 4.32
CA SER A 259 11.99 14.76 4.81
C SER A 259 10.89 15.58 5.47
N ARG A 260 11.28 16.60 6.25
CA ARG A 260 10.31 17.55 6.81
C ARG A 260 9.76 18.49 5.74
N PRO A 261 8.59 19.10 5.96
CA PRO A 261 8.16 20.24 5.17
C PRO A 261 9.25 21.33 5.15
N GLY A 262 9.51 21.92 3.99
CA GLY A 262 10.59 22.91 3.83
C GLY A 262 11.93 22.32 3.40
N ASP A 263 12.24 21.06 3.73
CA ASP A 263 13.49 20.43 3.32
C ASP A 263 13.45 20.06 1.83
N THR A 264 14.59 20.23 1.15
CA THR A 264 14.79 19.76 -0.22
C THR A 264 15.19 18.29 -0.15
N ILE A 265 14.34 17.39 -0.64
CA ILE A 265 14.79 16.01 -0.84
C ILE A 265 15.71 16.04 -2.06
N SER A 266 17.02 15.83 -1.86
CA SER A 266 18.05 15.81 -2.90
C SER A 266 17.58 15.04 -4.13
N ARG A 267 17.72 15.64 -5.33
CA ARG A 267 17.27 15.04 -6.59
C ARG A 267 17.99 13.74 -6.88
#